data_AF-A0AAU6ICN7-F1
#
_entry.id   AF-A0AAU6ICN7-F1
#
_cell.length_a   1.000
_cell.length_b   1.000
_cell.length_c   1.000
_cell.angle_alpha   90.00
_cell.angle_beta   90.00
_cell.angle_gamma   90.00
#
_symmetry.space_group_name_H-M   'P 1'
#
loop_
_entity.id
_entity.type
_entity.pdbx_description
1 polymer ?
#
loop_
_entity_poly.entity_id
_entity_poly.type
_entity_poly.pdbx_seq_one_letter_code
_entity_poly.pdbx_strand_id
1 'polypeptide(L)'
;MRLVPDPGYGEVDLSASAEELTRLASAVAQGEGLVGSTFSPGGNALAGVEVRGTSGPGVLIHRDAERQILVISGDSAGRAVLAESLREMATAEGGGHLHIDYFPGHFYLAEGSLPVVVNSPHGGMPAR
;
A
#
# COMPACT_ATOMS: atom_id res chain seq x y z
N MET A 1 -6.38 -6.13 -8.09
CA MET A 1 -6.06 -5.42 -6.85
C MET A 1 -7.39 -5.04 -6.23
N ARG A 2 -7.53 -5.37 -4.96
CA ARG A 2 -8.70 -5.11 -4.13
C ARG A 2 -8.21 -4.36 -2.89
N LEU A 3 -8.88 -3.26 -2.59
CA LEU A 3 -8.57 -2.39 -1.45
C LEU A 3 -9.82 -2.26 -0.61
N VAL A 4 -9.78 -2.70 0.64
CA VAL A 4 -10.94 -2.70 1.53
C VAL A 4 -10.58 -2.01 2.84
N PRO A 5 -11.22 -0.88 3.17
CA PRO A 5 -11.11 -0.31 4.50
C PRO A 5 -11.73 -1.25 5.53
N ASP A 6 -11.00 -1.55 6.60
CA ASP A 6 -11.52 -2.23 7.79
C ASP A 6 -11.81 -1.17 8.88
N PRO A 7 -13.10 -0.85 9.11
CA PRO A 7 -13.48 0.14 10.12
C PRO A 7 -13.26 -0.34 11.56
N GLY A 8 -13.08 -1.64 11.81
CA GLY A 8 -12.82 -2.20 13.13
C GLY A 8 -11.40 -1.90 13.63
N TYR A 9 -10.43 -1.88 12.71
CA TYR A 9 -9.02 -1.64 13.01
C TYR A 9 -8.50 -0.30 12.48
N GLY A 10 -9.28 0.40 11.65
CA GLY A 10 -8.88 1.68 11.06
C GLY A 10 -7.79 1.53 9.99
N GLU A 11 -7.72 0.36 9.35
CA GLU A 11 -6.70 -0.01 8.37
C GLU A 11 -7.29 -0.23 6.97
N VAL A 12 -6.43 -0.43 5.99
CA VAL A 12 -6.83 -0.85 4.63
C VAL A 12 -6.18 -2.17 4.29
N ASP A 13 -7.00 -3.17 4.00
CA ASP A 13 -6.58 -4.43 3.41
C ASP A 13 -6.31 -4.25 1.92
N LEU A 14 -5.09 -4.56 1.50
CA LEU A 14 -4.67 -4.64 0.11
C LEU A 14 -4.45 -6.10 -0.26
N SER A 15 -5.21 -6.60 -1.23
CA SER A 15 -4.97 -7.90 -1.87
C SER A 15 -4.76 -7.71 -3.37
N ALA A 16 -3.69 -8.27 -3.92
CA ALA A 16 -3.31 -8.07 -5.31
C ALA A 16 -2.53 -9.29 -5.82
N SER A 17 -2.51 -9.49 -7.15
CA SER A 17 -1.59 -10.43 -7.76
C SER A 17 -0.14 -9.93 -7.67
N ALA A 18 0.84 -10.82 -7.87
CA ALA A 18 2.24 -10.45 -7.94
C ALA A 18 2.51 -9.34 -8.98
N GLU A 19 1.87 -9.42 -10.14
CA GLU A 19 1.96 -8.43 -11.22
C GLU A 19 1.37 -7.08 -10.82
N GLU A 20 0.26 -7.08 -10.08
CA GLU A 20 -0.37 -5.86 -9.57
C GLU A 20 0.45 -5.20 -8.47
N LEU A 21 1.00 -5.98 -7.53
CA LEU A 21 1.93 -5.47 -6.51
C LEU A 21 3.21 -4.92 -7.13
N THR A 22 3.75 -5.60 -8.15
CA THR A 22 4.95 -5.12 -8.87
C THR A 22 4.68 -3.79 -9.58
N ARG A 23 3.49 -3.62 -10.18
CA ARG A 23 3.06 -2.35 -10.78
C ARG A 23 2.90 -1.26 -9.73
N LEU A 24 2.29 -1.55 -8.59
CA LEU A 24 2.18 -0.60 -7.49
C LEU A 24 3.55 -0.19 -6.95
N ALA A 25 4.44 -1.14 -6.69
CA ALA A 25 5.80 -0.88 -6.26
C ALA A 25 6.56 0.02 -7.24
N SER A 26 6.37 -0.20 -8.54
CA SER A 26 6.97 0.63 -9.60
C SER A 26 6.45 2.08 -9.55
N ALA A 27 5.13 2.27 -9.42
CA ALA A 27 4.53 3.59 -9.27
C ALA A 27 5.03 4.30 -8.00
N VAL A 28 5.11 3.59 -6.87
CA VAL A 28 5.65 4.12 -5.60
C VAL A 28 7.09 4.59 -5.77
N ALA A 29 7.95 3.76 -6.36
CA ALA A 29 9.36 4.10 -6.61
C ALA A 29 9.51 5.32 -7.51
N GLN A 30 8.73 5.40 -8.60
CA GLN A 30 8.71 6.55 -9.50
C GLN A 30 8.17 7.80 -8.81
N GLY A 31 7.27 7.63 -7.84
CA GLY A 31 6.59 8.73 -7.16
C GLY A 31 5.44 9.31 -7.96
N GLU A 32 4.88 8.56 -8.90
CA GLU A 32 3.75 9.01 -9.70
C GLU A 32 2.94 7.84 -10.22
N GLY A 33 1.67 8.11 -10.48
CA GLY A 33 0.78 7.17 -11.15
C GLY A 33 -0.51 6.89 -10.38
N LEU A 34 -1.44 6.27 -11.09
CA LEU A 34 -2.71 5.80 -10.54
C LEU A 34 -2.86 4.33 -10.90
N VAL A 35 -2.90 3.48 -9.87
CA VAL A 35 -3.12 2.03 -10.02
C VAL A 35 -4.56 1.74 -9.60
N GLY A 36 -5.40 1.46 -10.59
CA GLY A 36 -6.81 1.15 -10.37
C GLY A 36 -7.03 -0.19 -9.67
N SER A 37 -8.10 -0.28 -8.90
CA SER A 37 -8.69 -1.56 -8.49
C SER A 37 -9.18 -2.31 -9.73
N THR A 38 -8.96 -3.61 -9.77
CA THR A 38 -9.51 -4.48 -10.83
C THR A 38 -10.86 -5.09 -10.44
N PHE A 39 -11.31 -4.85 -9.20
CA PHE A 39 -12.64 -5.18 -8.73
C PHE A 39 -13.54 -3.95 -8.81
N SER A 40 -14.76 -4.13 -9.33
CA SER A 40 -15.78 -3.09 -9.29
C SER A 40 -15.95 -2.61 -7.84
N PRO A 41 -15.87 -1.29 -7.56
CA PRO A 41 -16.11 -0.76 -6.24
C PRO A 41 -17.59 -0.95 -5.89
N GLY A 42 -17.91 -2.10 -5.30
CA GLY A 42 -19.18 -2.37 -4.66
C GLY A 42 -18.98 -2.30 -3.14
N GLY A 43 -19.91 -1.63 -2.45
CA GLY A 43 -19.81 -1.41 -1.00
C GLY A 43 -18.68 -0.44 -0.63
N ASN A 44 -17.76 -0.89 0.23
CA ASN A 44 -16.79 -0.03 0.92
C ASN A 44 -15.41 0.01 0.21
N ALA A 45 -15.25 -0.70 -0.90
CA ALA A 45 -13.95 -0.89 -1.55
C ALA A 45 -13.43 0.40 -2.22
N LEU A 46 -12.11 0.62 -2.14
CA LEU A 46 -11.46 1.77 -2.78
C LEU A 46 -11.25 1.50 -4.28
N ALA A 47 -11.36 2.56 -5.08
CA ALA A 47 -11.20 2.55 -6.52
C ALA A 47 -9.75 2.37 -6.99
N GLY A 48 -8.74 2.56 -6.12
CA GLY A 48 -7.34 2.38 -6.46
C GLY A 48 -6.37 3.06 -5.49
N VAL A 49 -5.11 3.13 -5.91
CA VAL A 49 -4.02 3.83 -5.23
C VAL A 49 -3.44 4.90 -6.15
N GLU A 50 -3.35 6.13 -5.68
CA GLU A 50 -2.58 7.19 -6.32
C GLU A 50 -1.25 7.40 -5.61
N VAL A 51 -0.19 7.57 -6.38
CA VAL A 51 1.14 7.89 -5.89
C VAL A 51 1.49 9.32 -6.27
N ARG A 52 2.00 10.09 -5.31
CA ARG A 52 2.45 11.48 -5.52
C ARG A 52 3.80 11.72 -4.85
N GLY A 53 4.80 12.08 -5.63
CA GLY A 53 6.09 12.49 -5.09
C GLY A 53 5.96 13.87 -4.46
N THR A 54 6.36 13.99 -3.20
CA THR A 54 6.36 15.26 -2.47
C THR A 54 7.73 15.51 -1.88
N SER A 55 8.01 16.76 -1.53
CA SER A 55 9.11 17.11 -0.63
C SER A 55 8.70 16.86 0.82
N GLY A 56 9.66 16.61 1.70
CA GLY A 56 9.43 16.39 3.13
C GLY A 56 9.62 14.92 3.55
N PRO A 57 9.88 14.66 4.84
CA PRO A 57 10.40 13.38 5.29
C PRO A 57 9.34 12.26 5.32
N GLY A 58 9.69 11.12 4.76
CA GLY A 58 8.94 9.87 4.81
C GLY A 58 7.75 9.83 3.86
N VAL A 59 6.97 8.77 4.01
CA VAL A 59 5.77 8.46 3.23
C VAL A 59 4.54 8.66 4.10
N LEU A 60 3.60 9.48 3.64
CA LEU A 60 2.26 9.62 4.18
C LEU A 60 1.28 8.80 3.35
N ILE A 61 0.61 7.86 4.01
CA ILE A 61 -0.50 7.09 3.45
C ILE A 61 -1.80 7.66 4.01
N HIS A 62 -2.75 8.05 3.16
CA HIS A 62 -4.06 8.51 3.62
C HIS A 62 -5.17 8.14 2.64
N ARG A 63 -6.43 8.24 3.08
CA ARG A 63 -7.59 8.03 2.22
C ARG A 63 -8.11 9.35 1.67
N ASP A 64 -8.33 9.40 0.37
CA ASP A 64 -9.13 10.44 -0.29
C ASP A 64 -10.57 9.94 -0.38
N ALA A 65 -11.44 10.48 0.48
CA ALA A 65 -12.83 10.05 0.58
C ALA A 65 -13.69 10.53 -0.60
N GLU A 66 -13.35 11.65 -1.23
CA GLU A 66 -14.11 12.14 -2.38
C GLU A 66 -13.87 11.26 -3.60
N ARG A 67 -12.60 10.89 -3.83
CA ARG A 67 -12.19 10.06 -4.97
C ARG A 67 -12.22 8.56 -4.67
N GLN A 68 -12.49 8.19 -3.42
CA GLN A 68 -12.51 6.80 -2.93
C GLN A 68 -11.21 6.05 -3.26
N ILE A 69 -10.05 6.66 -3.03
CA ILE A 69 -8.74 6.05 -3.28
C ILE A 69 -7.85 6.10 -2.04
N LEU A 70 -6.82 5.27 -2.03
CA LEU A 70 -5.67 5.44 -1.15
C LEU A 70 -4.64 6.36 -1.84
N VAL A 71 -4.05 7.28 -1.10
CA VAL A 71 -3.01 8.18 -1.59
C VAL A 71 -1.73 7.89 -0.84
N ILE A 72 -0.67 7.60 -1.59
CA ILE A 72 0.69 7.42 -1.10
C ILE A 72 1.50 8.61 -1.55
N SER A 73 1.93 9.43 -0.60
CA SER A 73 2.79 10.60 -0.87
C SER A 73 4.05 10.55 -0.03
N GLY A 74 5.13 11.24 -0.40
CA GLY A 74 6.36 11.25 0.40
C GLY A 74 7.60 11.58 -0.40
N ASP A 75 8.77 11.65 0.24
CA ASP A 75 10.05 11.80 -0.46
C ASP A 75 10.53 10.53 -1.16
N SER A 76 11.56 10.67 -2.00
CA SER A 76 12.10 9.57 -2.79
C SER A 76 12.73 8.45 -1.94
N ALA A 77 13.36 8.78 -0.81
CA ALA A 77 14.02 7.79 0.04
C ALA A 77 12.99 6.93 0.76
N GLY A 78 11.97 7.55 1.35
CA GLY A 78 10.89 6.82 2.01
C GLY A 78 10.08 5.96 1.03
N ARG A 79 9.78 6.51 -0.16
CA ARG A 79 9.11 5.75 -1.21
C ARG A 79 9.94 4.58 -1.73
N ALA A 80 11.26 4.72 -1.81
CA ALA A 80 12.13 3.62 -2.23
C ALA A 80 12.04 2.42 -1.27
N VAL A 81 12.01 2.68 0.04
CA VAL A 81 11.82 1.63 1.06
C VAL A 81 10.46 0.96 0.89
N LEU A 82 9.38 1.75 0.83
CA LEU A 82 8.03 1.20 0.67
C LEU A 82 7.89 0.39 -0.62
N ALA A 83 8.45 0.88 -1.73
CA ALA A 83 8.44 0.17 -2.99
C ALA A 83 9.14 -1.18 -2.90
N GLU A 84 10.27 -1.26 -2.20
CA GLU A 84 10.99 -2.52 -2.02
C GLU A 84 10.17 -3.53 -1.21
N SER A 85 9.58 -3.12 -0.09
CA SER A 85 8.70 -4.00 0.70
C SER A 85 7.52 -4.54 -0.12
N LEU A 86 6.96 -3.73 -1.04
CA LEU A 86 5.91 -4.19 -1.96
C LEU A 86 6.44 -5.21 -3.00
N ARG A 87 7.68 -5.08 -3.47
CA ARG A 87 8.31 -6.06 -4.38
C ARG A 87 8.61 -7.37 -3.67
N GLU A 88 9.10 -7.30 -2.43
CA GLU A 88 9.32 -8.48 -1.59
C GLU A 88 8.00 -9.23 -1.42
N MET A 89 6.91 -8.54 -1.08
CA MET A 89 5.58 -9.16 -0.99
C MET A 89 5.08 -9.73 -2.32
N ALA A 90 5.41 -9.11 -3.45
CA ALA A 90 5.04 -9.61 -4.77
C ALA A 90 5.73 -10.94 -5.13
N THR A 91 6.92 -11.20 -4.57
CA THR A 91 7.75 -12.38 -4.88
C THR A 91 7.78 -13.41 -3.75
N ALA A 92 7.15 -13.11 -2.61
CA ALA A 92 7.11 -13.98 -1.45
C ALA A 92 6.27 -15.25 -1.71
N GLU A 93 6.94 -16.36 -1.99
CA GLU A 93 6.30 -17.66 -2.24
C GLU A 93 5.70 -18.30 -0.98
N GLY A 94 6.15 -17.88 0.21
CA GLY A 94 5.73 -18.46 1.48
C GLY A 94 4.33 -18.06 1.96
N GLY A 95 3.67 -17.10 1.32
CA GLY A 95 2.40 -16.54 1.82
C GLY A 95 2.59 -15.40 2.82
N GLY A 96 1.59 -15.17 3.67
CA GLY A 96 1.58 -14.19 4.75
C GLY A 96 0.99 -12.83 4.38
N HIS A 97 1.31 -11.83 5.21
CA HIS A 97 0.95 -10.43 4.99
C HIS A 97 2.02 -9.52 5.61
N LEU A 98 2.13 -8.31 5.07
CA LEU A 98 2.98 -7.23 5.57
C LEU A 98 2.10 -6.17 6.21
N HIS A 99 2.42 -5.81 7.45
CA HIS A 99 1.85 -4.66 8.14
C HIS A 99 2.68 -3.41 7.86
N ILE A 100 2.02 -2.33 7.43
CA ILE A 100 2.63 -1.03 7.16
C ILE A 100 1.99 -0.03 8.10
N ASP A 101 2.57 0.07 9.30
CA ASP A 101 1.99 0.84 10.41
C ASP A 101 2.99 1.85 10.94
N TYR A 102 2.55 3.10 11.05
CA TYR A 102 3.36 4.13 11.67
C TYR A 102 3.52 3.89 13.18
N PHE A 103 4.73 4.13 13.68
CA PHE A 103 5.02 4.33 15.10
C PHE A 103 5.95 5.53 15.30
N PRO A 104 5.99 6.18 16.47
CA PRO A 104 6.88 7.32 16.72
C PRO A 104 8.35 6.98 16.44
N GLY A 105 8.98 7.77 15.55
CA GLY A 105 10.35 7.52 15.10
C GLY A 105 10.47 6.53 13.93
N HIS A 106 9.36 6.22 13.24
CA HIS A 106 9.39 5.39 12.03
C HIS A 106 10.39 5.92 11.00
N PHE A 107 11.20 5.03 10.43
CA PHE A 107 12.33 5.44 9.61
C PHE A 107 11.96 5.88 8.19
N TYR A 108 10.76 5.53 7.70
CA TYR A 108 10.28 5.93 6.37
C TYR A 108 8.81 6.33 6.28
N LEU A 109 8.02 6.22 7.36
CA LEU A 109 6.60 6.59 7.35
C LEU A 109 6.43 7.90 8.11
N ALA A 110 5.62 8.79 7.56
CA ALA A 110 5.24 10.03 8.20
C ALA A 110 4.12 9.80 9.23
N GLU A 111 4.10 10.62 10.27
CA GLU A 111 3.02 10.64 11.25
C GLU A 111 1.67 10.90 10.57
N GLY A 112 0.63 10.21 11.06
CA GLY A 112 -0.71 10.27 10.47
C GLY A 112 -0.91 9.33 9.29
N SER A 113 0.08 8.50 8.93
CA SER A 113 -0.11 7.44 7.94
C SER A 113 -1.16 6.44 8.40
N LEU A 114 -2.11 6.16 7.52
CA LEU A 114 -3.10 5.11 7.70
C LEU A 114 -2.43 3.73 7.65
N PRO A 115 -2.71 2.84 8.63
CA PRO A 115 -2.33 1.44 8.59
C PRO A 115 -2.75 0.72 7.30
N VAL A 116 -1.87 -0.08 6.72
CA VAL A 116 -2.16 -0.90 5.53
C VAL A 116 -1.64 -2.31 5.72
N VAL A 117 -2.51 -3.30 5.47
CA VAL A 117 -2.14 -4.72 5.46
C VAL A 117 -2.04 -5.20 4.01
N VAL A 118 -0.83 -5.55 3.58
CA VAL A 118 -0.57 -6.07 2.24
C VAL A 118 -0.56 -7.60 2.30
N ASN A 119 -1.56 -8.22 1.68
CA ASN A 119 -1.71 -9.67 1.64
C ASN A 119 -0.85 -10.29 0.53
N SER A 120 -0.18 -11.40 0.82
CA SER A 120 0.60 -12.14 -0.17
C SER A 120 -0.28 -12.63 -1.32
N PRO A 121 0.18 -12.53 -2.59
CA PRO A 121 -0.50 -13.12 -3.74
C PRO A 121 -0.69 -14.65 -3.64
N HIS A 122 0.13 -15.32 -2.83
CA HIS A 122 0.16 -16.78 -2.72
C HIS A 122 -0.71 -17.32 -1.57
N GLY A 123 -1.25 -16.43 -0.72
CA GLY A 123 -2.09 -16.79 0.42
C GLY A 123 -1.38 -17.65 1.49
N GLY A 124 -2.07 -17.95 2.59
CA GLY A 124 -1.55 -18.83 3.65
C GLY A 124 -0.60 -18.18 4.65
N MET A 125 -0.22 -18.93 5.69
CA MET A 125 0.82 -18.53 6.66
C MET A 125 2.22 -18.81 6.07
N PRO A 126 3.23 -17.97 6.32
CA PRO A 126 4.62 -18.23 5.95
C PRO A 126 5.03 -19.66 6.30
N ALA A 127 5.52 -20.42 5.33
CA ALA A 127 6.17 -21.70 5.61
C ALA A 127 7.36 -21.43 6.54
N ARG A 128 7.33 -22.04 7.74
CA ARG A 128 8.34 -21.87 8.79
C ARG A 128 9.69 -22.43 8.40
#